data_AF-A0A1F5K1T2-F1
#
_entry.id   AF-A0A1F5K1T2-F1
#
_cell.length_a   1.000
_cell.length_b   1.000
_cell.length_c   1.000
_cell.angle_alpha   90.00
_cell.angle_beta   90.00
_cell.angle_gamma   90.00
#
_symmetry.space_group_name_H-M   'P 1'
#
loop_
_entity.id
_entity.type
_entity.pdbx_description
1 polymer ?
#
loop_
_entity_poly.entity_id
_entity_poly.type
_entity_poly.pdbx_seq_one_letter_code
_entity_poly.pdbx_strand_id
1 'polypeptide(L)'
;MYLQDLESAKIKIQKHFAKYPQASISAMFRELRKSQSICMFGDYSLIRLIVSTMQELGIEVRKRPLQRAIQQSPELKGQKTLPRQLLNDEMAVGYNTEMPSNEPKDGKTTKASSQGGNAHV
;
A
#
# COMPACT_ATOMS: atom_id res chain seq x y z
N MET A 1 26.36 -3.78 20.11
CA MET A 1 25.82 -3.38 18.78
C MET A 1 24.32 -3.25 18.93
N TYR A 2 23.77 -2.04 18.81
CA TYR A 2 22.31 -1.88 18.68
C TYR A 2 21.94 -2.27 17.25
N LEU A 3 21.27 -3.42 17.10
CA LEU A 3 20.63 -3.80 15.84
C LEU A 3 19.55 -2.75 15.57
N GLN A 4 19.78 -1.84 14.62
CA GLN A 4 18.65 -1.08 14.07
C GLN A 4 17.79 -2.08 13.30
N ASP A 5 16.60 -2.31 13.83
CA ASP A 5 15.58 -3.16 13.25
C ASP A 5 14.66 -2.36 12.32
N LEU A 6 13.79 -3.08 11.61
CA LEU A 6 12.76 -2.46 10.76
C LEU A 6 11.84 -1.53 11.57
N GLU A 7 11.68 -1.75 12.87
CA GLU A 7 10.87 -0.91 13.75
C GLU A 7 11.47 0.49 13.89
N SER A 8 12.79 0.57 14.14
CA SER A 8 13.52 1.83 14.18
C SER A 8 13.43 2.58 12.85
N ALA A 9 13.48 1.85 11.72
CA ALA A 9 13.28 2.42 10.40
C ALA A 9 11.85 2.95 10.23
N LYS A 10 10.83 2.21 10.68
CA LYS A 10 9.41 2.62 10.65
C LYS A 10 9.21 3.93 11.40
N ILE A 11 9.71 4.05 12.63
CA ILE A 11 9.62 5.28 13.44
C ILE A 11 10.27 6.46 12.71
N LYS A 12 11.43 6.23 12.07
CA LYS A 12 12.13 7.27 11.31
C LYS A 12 11.32 7.73 10.08
N ILE A 13 10.78 6.79 9.32
CA ILE A 13 9.92 7.07 8.16
C ILE A 13 8.68 7.86 8.61
N GLN A 14 8.02 7.40 9.69
CA GLN A 14 6.82 8.02 10.22
C GLN A 14 7.08 9.48 10.63
N LYS A 15 8.13 9.74 11.42
CA LYS A 15 8.51 11.11 11.83
C LYS A 15 8.82 12.00 10.64
N HIS A 16 9.49 11.45 9.62
CA HIS A 16 9.87 12.21 8.43
C HIS A 16 8.64 12.62 7.60
N PHE A 17 7.75 11.68 7.28
CA PHE A 17 6.60 11.94 6.43
C PHE A 17 5.46 12.65 7.16
N ALA A 18 5.33 12.47 8.47
CA ALA A 18 4.42 13.29 9.29
C ALA A 18 4.80 14.79 9.23
N LYS A 19 6.11 15.09 9.23
CA LYS A 19 6.59 16.47 9.11
C LYS A 19 6.61 16.97 7.66
N TYR A 20 6.92 16.09 6.71
CA TYR A 20 7.08 16.42 5.29
C TYR A 20 6.30 15.44 4.40
N PRO A 21 4.97 15.59 4.27
CA PRO A 21 4.15 14.62 3.53
C PRO A 21 4.51 14.47 2.04
N GLN A 22 5.09 15.52 1.45
CA GLN A 22 5.50 15.57 0.04
C GLN A 22 6.98 15.17 -0.17
N ALA A 23 7.65 14.65 0.86
CA ALA A 23 9.03 14.23 0.75
C ALA A 23 9.22 13.08 -0.26
N SER A 24 10.44 12.95 -0.77
CA SER A 24 10.75 11.98 -1.82
C SER A 24 10.94 10.57 -1.26
N ILE A 25 10.09 9.63 -1.70
CA ILE A 25 10.22 8.18 -1.43
C ILE A 25 11.61 7.68 -1.80
N SER A 26 12.13 8.09 -2.97
CA SER A 26 13.45 7.69 -3.43
C SER A 26 14.58 8.21 -2.52
N ALA A 27 14.41 9.40 -1.92
CA ALA A 27 15.39 9.93 -0.98
C ALA A 27 15.40 9.13 0.33
N MET A 28 14.22 8.86 0.89
CA MET A 28 14.10 8.02 2.09
C MET A 28 14.65 6.62 1.86
N PHE A 29 14.33 5.98 0.72
CA PHE A 29 14.87 4.67 0.37
C PHE A 29 16.40 4.66 0.34
N ARG A 30 17.04 5.62 -0.34
CA ARG A 30 18.51 5.72 -0.36
C ARG A 30 19.09 5.96 1.02
N GLU A 31 18.40 6.72 1.87
CA GLU A 31 18.84 6.96 3.24
C GLU A 31 18.81 5.69 4.09
N LEU A 32 17.72 4.92 4.02
CA LEU A 32 17.61 3.64 4.72
C LEU A 32 18.66 2.64 4.24
N ARG A 33 18.88 2.56 2.91
CA ARG A 33 19.84 1.64 2.30
C ARG A 33 21.30 1.94 2.65
N LYS A 34 21.63 3.15 3.09
CA LYS A 34 22.98 3.50 3.58
C LYS A 34 23.31 2.87 4.93
N SER A 35 22.30 2.51 5.71
CA SER A 35 22.52 1.84 6.99
C SER A 35 22.77 0.34 6.75
N GLN A 36 23.94 -0.14 7.17
CA GLN A 36 24.37 -1.53 6.98
C GLN A 36 23.40 -2.53 7.60
N SER A 37 22.84 -2.23 8.77
CA SER A 37 21.89 -3.11 9.45
C SER A 37 20.52 -3.13 8.77
N ILE A 38 20.14 -2.02 8.12
CA ILE A 38 18.83 -1.90 7.45
C ILE A 38 18.88 -2.47 6.03
N CYS A 39 19.99 -2.31 5.30
CA CYS A 39 20.08 -2.81 3.93
C CYS A 39 20.03 -4.34 3.84
N MET A 40 20.36 -5.05 4.92
CA MET A 40 20.28 -6.51 4.99
C MET A 40 18.86 -7.07 4.80
N PHE A 41 17.82 -6.27 5.05
CA PHE A 41 16.43 -6.71 4.87
C PHE A 41 15.97 -6.73 3.40
N GLY A 42 16.81 -6.27 2.47
CA GLY A 42 16.53 -6.24 1.03
C GLY A 42 15.68 -5.04 0.60
N ASP A 43 15.83 -4.66 -0.65
CA ASP A 43 15.24 -3.42 -1.17
C ASP A 43 13.71 -3.45 -1.19
N TYR A 44 13.11 -4.62 -1.43
CA TYR A 44 11.65 -4.79 -1.43
C TYR A 44 11.07 -4.43 -0.07
N SER A 45 11.67 -4.98 1.00
CA SER A 45 11.23 -4.74 2.38
C SER A 45 11.31 -3.26 2.74
N LEU A 46 12.37 -2.57 2.32
CA LEU A 46 12.53 -1.14 2.59
C LEU A 46 11.51 -0.29 1.84
N ILE A 47 11.29 -0.55 0.54
CA ILE A 47 10.30 0.19 -0.25
C ILE A 47 8.90 -0.08 0.28
N ARG A 48 8.56 -1.35 0.58
CA ARG A 48 7.28 -1.73 1.15
C ARG A 48 7.03 -1.04 2.48
N LEU A 49 8.02 -1.01 3.37
CA LEU A 49 7.92 -0.32 4.67
C LEU A 49 7.65 1.18 4.50
N ILE A 50 8.31 1.84 3.53
CA ILE A 50 8.05 3.26 3.25
C ILE A 50 6.62 3.46 2.76
N VAL A 51 6.19 2.66 1.77
CA VAL A 51 4.85 2.78 1.18
C VAL A 51 3.76 2.52 2.21
N SER A 52 3.88 1.44 2.99
CA SER A 52 2.90 1.10 4.02
C SER A 52 2.83 2.15 5.11
N THR A 53 3.97 2.68 5.56
CA THR A 53 3.99 3.75 6.58
C THR A 53 3.35 5.04 6.06
N MET A 54 3.56 5.38 4.78
CA MET A 54 2.89 6.53 4.18
C MET A 54 1.36 6.32 4.08
N GLN A 55 0.92 5.13 3.69
CA GLN A 55 -0.50 4.77 3.64
C GLN A 55 -1.14 4.78 5.04
N GLU A 56 -0.47 4.26 6.06
CA GLU A 56 -0.89 4.32 7.47
C GLU A 56 -1.07 5.78 7.96
N LEU A 57 -0.27 6.72 7.44
CA LEU A 57 -0.39 8.15 7.73
C LEU A 57 -1.46 8.86 6.88
N GLY A 58 -2.18 8.15 6.01
CA GLY A 58 -3.15 8.74 5.08
C GLY A 58 -2.51 9.55 3.94
N ILE A 59 -1.22 9.36 3.67
CA ILE A 59 -0.50 10.06 2.61
C ILE A 59 -0.64 9.29 1.30
N GLU A 60 -1.16 9.95 0.26
CA GLU A 60 -1.30 9.37 -1.07
C GLU A 60 0.07 9.03 -1.67
N VAL A 61 0.30 7.74 -1.95
CA VAL A 61 1.52 7.27 -2.62
C VAL A 61 1.31 7.27 -4.13
N ARG A 62 1.92 8.23 -4.82
CA ARG A 62 1.82 8.32 -6.29
C ARG A 62 2.72 7.30 -6.99
N LYS A 63 2.19 6.70 -8.06
CA LYS A 63 2.90 5.69 -8.88
C LYS A 63 4.26 6.17 -9.43
N ARG A 64 4.35 7.42 -9.93
CA ARG A 64 5.59 7.94 -10.54
C ARG A 64 6.74 8.06 -9.53
N PRO A 65 6.57 8.71 -8.36
CA PRO A 65 7.57 8.69 -7.29
C PRO A 65 8.01 7.28 -6.85
N LEU A 66 7.04 6.38 -6.69
CA LEU A 66 7.32 4.99 -6.32
C LEU A 66 8.13 4.26 -7.40
N GLN A 67 7.75 4.40 -8.67
CA GLN A 67 8.49 3.82 -9.79
C GLN A 67 9.94 4.33 -9.86
N ARG A 68 10.17 5.62 -9.57
CA ARG A 68 11.53 6.18 -9.49
C ARG A 68 12.34 5.55 -8.36
N ALA A 69 11.74 5.31 -7.19
CA ALA A 69 12.41 4.63 -6.09
C ALA A 69 12.80 3.19 -6.47
N ILE A 70 11.90 2.44 -7.10
CA ILE A 70 12.14 1.07 -7.59
C ILE A 70 13.27 1.04 -8.63
N GLN A 71 13.30 2.00 -9.56
CA GLN A 71 14.38 2.07 -10.56
C GLN A 71 15.77 2.34 -9.96
N GLN A 72 15.84 2.92 -8.77
CA GLN A 72 17.10 3.14 -8.05
C GLN A 72 17.55 1.91 -7.24
N SER A 73 16.70 0.90 -7.11
CA SER A 73 17.06 -0.37 -6.49
C SER A 73 17.75 -1.28 -7.52
N PRO A 74 18.99 -1.76 -7.27
CA PRO A 74 19.63 -2.79 -8.08
C PRO A 74 18.89 -4.13 -8.02
N GLU A 75 18.14 -4.43 -6.96
CA GLU A 75 17.36 -5.67 -6.80
C GLU A 75 16.02 -5.62 -7.55
N LEU A 76 15.40 -4.44 -7.66
CA LEU A 76 14.03 -4.28 -8.15
C LEU A 76 13.94 -3.56 -9.49
N LYS A 77 15.05 -2.99 -10.00
CA LYS A 77 15.07 -2.37 -11.32
C LYS A 77 14.56 -3.34 -12.38
N GLY A 78 13.71 -2.83 -13.28
CA GLY A 78 13.09 -3.64 -14.34
C GLY A 78 11.75 -4.27 -13.97
N GLN A 79 11.35 -4.30 -12.69
CA GLN A 79 10.05 -4.82 -12.28
C GLN A 79 8.92 -3.83 -12.57
N LYS A 80 8.33 -3.92 -13.77
CA LYS A 80 7.30 -2.97 -14.26
C LYS A 80 5.96 -3.05 -13.50
N THR A 81 5.62 -4.23 -12.98
CA THR A 81 4.36 -4.50 -12.26
C THR A 81 4.42 -4.12 -10.79
N LEU A 82 5.63 -4.07 -10.22
CA LEU A 82 5.86 -3.84 -8.80
C LEU A 82 5.24 -2.55 -8.25
N PRO A 83 5.31 -1.38 -8.93
CA PRO A 83 4.63 -0.18 -8.42
C PRO A 83 3.12 -0.39 -8.29
N ARG A 84 2.49 -1.16 -9.18
CA ARG A 84 1.05 -1.45 -9.09
C ARG A 84 0.78 -2.42 -7.96
N GLN A 85 1.61 -3.45 -7.80
CA GLN A 85 1.47 -4.42 -6.71
C GLN A 85 1.57 -3.73 -5.34
N LEU A 86 2.57 -2.88 -5.12
CA LEU A 86 2.75 -2.15 -3.86
C LEU A 86 1.63 -1.14 -3.55
N LEU A 87 0.95 -0.60 -4.56
CA LEU A 87 -0.17 0.32 -4.38
C LEU A 87 -1.51 -0.40 -4.22
N ASN A 88 -1.64 -1.56 -4.85
CA ASN A 88 -2.84 -2.39 -4.83
C ASN A 88 -2.76 -3.51 -3.78
N ASP A 89 -1.71 -3.54 -2.95
CA ASP A 89 -1.62 -4.39 -1.78
C ASP A 89 -2.61 -3.84 -0.73
N GLU A 90 -3.90 -3.85 -1.09
CA GLU A 90 -5.02 -3.77 -0.15
C GLU A 90 -4.84 -4.98 0.78
N MET A 91 -4.35 -4.73 1.99
CA MET A 91 -4.38 -5.68 3.10
C MET A 91 -3.56 -6.98 2.96
N ALA A 92 -2.22 -6.87 2.92
CA ALA A 92 -1.32 -7.99 3.26
C ALA A 92 -0.36 -7.67 4.41
N VAL A 93 -0.78 -6.81 5.34
CA VAL A 93 -0.19 -6.72 6.68
C VAL A 93 -1.32 -6.93 7.68
N GLY A 94 -1.72 -8.20 7.83
CA GLY A 94 -2.48 -8.65 8.98
C GLY A 94 -1.63 -8.52 10.24
N TYR A 95 -1.64 -7.35 10.87
CA TYR A 95 -1.75 -7.32 12.32
C TYR A 95 -3.25 -7.35 12.61
N ASN A 96 -3.71 -8.46 13.18
CA ASN A 96 -5.10 -8.71 13.54
C ASN A 96 -5.73 -7.47 14.17
N THR A 97 -6.61 -6.79 13.44
CA THR A 97 -7.64 -5.94 14.04
C THR A 97 -8.89 -6.24 13.25
N GLU A 98 -9.64 -7.22 13.75
CA GLU A 98 -11.03 -7.43 13.35
C GLU A 98 -11.76 -6.10 13.52
N MET A 99 -12.14 -5.47 12.40
CA MET A 99 -13.11 -4.39 12.38
C MET A 99 -14.30 -4.88 11.56
N PRO A 100 -15.52 -4.84 12.11
CA PRO A 100 -16.69 -5.38 11.44
C PRO A 100 -17.04 -4.49 10.24
N SER A 101 -17.01 -5.09 9.06
CA SER A 101 -17.59 -4.50 7.85
C SER A 101 -19.09 -4.38 8.04
N ASN A 102 -19.60 -3.14 8.12
CA ASN A 102 -21.01 -2.85 7.97
C ASN A 102 -21.48 -3.33 6.59
N GLU A 103 -22.44 -4.26 6.60
CA GLU A 103 -23.13 -4.74 5.41
C GLU A 103 -23.77 -3.56 4.63
N PRO A 104 -23.58 -3.49 3.31
CA PRO A 104 -24.47 -2.70 2.47
C PRO A 104 -25.80 -3.45 2.36
N LYS A 105 -26.86 -2.88 2.94
CA LYS A 105 -28.24 -3.28 2.65
C LYS A 105 -28.53 -2.97 1.19
N ASP A 106 -28.43 -3.98 0.32
CA ASP A 106 -28.94 -3.86 -1.05
C ASP A 106 -30.39 -4.36 -1.08
N GLY A 107 -31.32 -3.42 -0.91
CA GLY A 107 -32.74 -3.63 -1.07
C GLY A 107 -33.06 -3.91 -2.53
N LYS A 108 -33.09 -5.19 -2.91
CA LYS A 108 -33.52 -5.59 -4.25
C LYS A 108 -35.03 -5.47 -4.40
N THR A 109 -35.40 -4.42 -5.14
CA THR A 109 -36.74 -4.03 -5.56
C THR A 109 -37.41 -5.08 -6.47
N THR A 110 -38.74 -5.20 -6.26
CA THR A 110 -39.80 -5.63 -7.20
C THR A 110 -39.79 -7.05 -7.77
N LYS A 111 -40.71 -7.89 -7.24
CA LYS A 111 -41.26 -9.05 -7.94
C LYS A 111 -42.27 -8.57 -9.00
N ALA A 112 -42.03 -8.89 -10.26
CA ALA A 112 -43.04 -8.80 -11.31
C ALA A 112 -44.10 -9.90 -11.09
N SER A 113 -45.37 -9.51 -11.14
CA SER A 113 -46.54 -10.39 -11.02
C SER A 113 -47.57 -10.03 -12.10
N SER A 114 -48.45 -11.01 -12.37
CA SER A 114 -49.60 -11.08 -13.30
C SER A 114 -49.22 -11.31 -14.78
N GLN A 115 -49.54 -12.43 -15.44
CA GLN A 115 -50.75 -13.29 -15.53
C GLN A 115 -51.90 -12.66 -16.32
N GLY A 116 -52.21 -13.26 -17.48
CA GLY A 116 -53.36 -13.01 -18.37
C GLY A 116 -52.91 -13.09 -19.83
N GLY A 117 -53.40 -13.93 -20.74
CA GLY A 117 -54.66 -14.68 -20.80
C GLY A 117 -55.45 -14.25 -22.05
N ASN A 118 -55.53 -15.15 -23.05
CA ASN A 118 -56.49 -15.26 -24.16
C ASN A 118 -56.49 -14.31 -25.40
N ALA A 119 -56.22 -14.94 -26.56
CA ALA A 119 -57.03 -15.12 -27.79
C ALA A 119 -57.69 -13.96 -28.58
N HIS A 120 -57.66 -14.18 -29.92
CA HIS A 120 -58.49 -13.65 -31.03
C HIS A 120 -58.00 -12.38 -31.76
N VAL A 121 -57.57 -12.49 -33.03
CA VAL A 121 -58.36 -12.32 -34.28
C VAL A 121 -57.71 -13.13 -35.40
#